data_AF-A0A3A8JFD4-F1
#
_entry.id   AF-A0A3A8JFD4-F1
#
_cell.length_a   1.000
_cell.length_b   1.000
_cell.length_c   1.000
_cell.angle_alpha   90.00
_cell.angle_beta   90.00
_cell.angle_gamma   90.00
#
_symmetry.space_group_name_H-M   'P 1'
#
loop_
_entity.id
_entity.type
_entity.pdbx_description
1 polymer ?
#
loop_
_entity_poly.entity_id
_entity_poly.type
_entity_poly.pdbx_seq_one_letter_code
_entity_poly.pdbx_strand_id
1 'polypeptide(L)'
;MPTHSPLSSRPSKFVPVLRIPVLLATALMTMGSGMGNPGCGSGSSSSPAEPTCEKGCAIAGSYQLAFDDASPLPDGCKAMNVTLPRGPLELSYANTELTATLNGVDLSGYYYGAPDLTFLLGGSHDVTDKTWYHVSLKADVSPSPETDATPVTLRGTYEVSTYTSEENGPACVFRRTYKAYR
;
A
#
# COMPACT_ATOMS: atom_id res chain seq x y z
N MET A 1 51.39 -34.62 40.31
CA MET A 1 50.75 -35.20 41.51
C MET A 1 51.46 -34.59 42.70
N PRO A 2 50.82 -33.69 43.47
CA PRO A 2 49.75 -34.06 44.40
C PRO A 2 48.54 -33.11 44.38
N THR A 3 47.41 -33.68 44.77
CA THR A 3 46.09 -33.08 44.96
C THR A 3 45.96 -32.64 46.41
N HIS A 4 45.51 -31.41 46.69
CA HIS A 4 44.98 -31.02 47.99
C HIS A 4 43.87 -29.98 47.81
N SER A 5 42.67 -30.35 48.21
CA SER A 5 41.59 -29.44 48.61
C SER A 5 41.62 -29.34 50.14
N PRO A 6 41.21 -28.21 50.74
CA PRO A 6 39.96 -28.27 51.48
C PRO A 6 39.09 -27.01 51.43
N LEU A 7 37.84 -27.26 51.81
CA LEU A 7 36.69 -26.37 51.92
C LEU A 7 36.88 -25.17 52.87
N SER A 8 35.98 -24.19 52.69
CA SER A 8 35.19 -23.53 53.75
C SER A 8 35.43 -22.03 53.92
N SER A 9 34.47 -21.24 53.43
CA SER A 9 34.02 -20.00 54.09
C SER A 9 32.65 -19.55 53.52
N ARG A 10 31.57 -19.83 54.25
CA ARG A 10 30.37 -18.95 54.34
C ARG A 10 30.76 -17.73 55.21
N PRO A 11 30.04 -16.59 55.28
CA PRO A 11 28.67 -16.25 54.83
C PRO A 11 28.64 -14.92 54.01
N SER A 12 27.54 -14.48 53.41
CA SER A 12 26.66 -13.50 54.06
C SER A 12 25.39 -13.25 53.22
N LYS A 13 24.27 -13.26 53.93
CA LYS A 13 22.92 -12.90 53.52
C LYS A 13 22.90 -11.46 52.98
N PHE A 14 22.28 -11.23 51.83
CA PHE A 14 21.50 -10.01 51.56
C PHE A 14 20.46 -10.33 50.48
N VAL A 15 19.21 -10.52 50.91
CA VAL A 15 18.03 -10.49 50.06
C VAL A 15 17.47 -9.08 50.20
N PRO A 16 17.53 -8.21 49.18
CA PRO A 16 16.65 -7.07 49.14
C PRO A 16 15.24 -7.60 48.85
N VAL A 17 14.45 -7.73 49.92
CA VAL A 17 13.00 -7.91 49.87
C VAL A 17 12.43 -6.70 49.13
N LEU A 18 12.16 -6.87 47.85
CA LEU A 18 11.46 -5.88 47.04
C LEU A 18 9.99 -5.88 47.49
N ARG A 19 9.70 -5.13 48.55
CA ARG A 19 8.34 -4.77 48.96
C ARG A 19 7.77 -3.81 47.91
N ILE A 20 7.31 -4.37 46.79
CA ILE A 20 6.42 -3.63 45.89
C ILE A 20 5.05 -3.62 46.57
N PRO A 21 4.51 -2.44 46.93
CA PRO A 21 3.15 -2.35 47.41
C PRO A 21 2.21 -2.78 46.28
N VAL A 22 1.59 -3.93 46.48
CA VAL A 22 0.39 -4.37 45.76
C VAL A 22 -0.70 -3.35 46.10
N LEU A 23 -0.90 -2.38 45.22
CA LEU A 23 -2.04 -1.48 45.27
C LEU A 23 -2.64 -1.36 43.88
N LEU A 24 -3.91 -1.77 43.86
CA LEU A 24 -4.93 -1.47 42.87
C LEU A 24 -4.83 -2.19 41.53
N ALA A 25 -5.47 -3.38 41.55
CA ALA A 25 -6.32 -3.81 40.47
C ALA A 25 -7.23 -2.66 39.99
N THR A 26 -6.97 -2.17 38.78
CA THR A 26 -8.03 -1.84 37.84
C THR A 26 -7.94 -2.87 36.73
N ALA A 27 -8.75 -3.92 36.88
CA ALA A 27 -9.11 -4.81 35.79
C ALA A 27 -9.91 -4.00 34.77
N LEU A 28 -9.21 -3.29 33.88
CA LEU A 28 -9.78 -2.98 32.59
C LEU A 28 -9.56 -4.21 31.73
N MET A 29 -10.49 -5.16 31.86
CA MET A 29 -10.78 -6.07 30.77
C MET A 29 -11.34 -5.22 29.63
N THR A 30 -10.47 -4.54 28.89
CA THR A 30 -10.80 -4.16 27.53
C THR A 30 -10.77 -5.46 26.74
N MET A 31 -11.89 -6.19 26.79
CA MET A 31 -12.35 -6.95 25.64
C MET A 31 -12.54 -5.95 24.50
N GLY A 32 -11.43 -5.52 23.90
CA GLY A 32 -11.44 -4.87 22.61
C GLY A 32 -11.72 -5.99 21.63
N SER A 33 -12.98 -6.10 21.25
CA SER A 33 -13.44 -7.06 20.26
C SER A 33 -12.49 -7.10 19.08
N GLY A 34 -11.80 -8.23 18.94
CA GLY A 34 -11.30 -8.70 17.66
C GLY A 34 -12.49 -9.15 16.81
N MET A 35 -13.34 -8.20 16.42
CA MET A 35 -14.51 -8.42 15.58
C MET A 35 -14.42 -7.52 14.35
N GLY A 36 -14.41 -8.16 13.19
CA GLY A 36 -14.67 -7.54 11.90
C GLY A 36 -13.46 -6.78 11.38
N ASN A 37 -12.75 -7.37 10.42
CA ASN A 37 -11.85 -6.60 9.57
C ASN A 37 -12.72 -5.70 8.68
N PRO A 38 -12.75 -4.36 8.84
CA PRO A 38 -13.48 -3.51 7.92
C PRO A 38 -12.60 -3.32 6.70
N GLY A 39 -12.51 -4.37 5.88
CA GLY A 39 -11.96 -4.25 4.55
C GLY A 39 -12.85 -3.33 3.74
N CYS A 40 -12.25 -2.46 2.94
CA CYS A 40 -12.95 -1.80 1.85
C CYS A 40 -13.41 -2.88 0.86
N GLY A 41 -14.67 -3.33 1.00
CA GLY A 41 -15.31 -4.28 0.09
C GLY A 41 -15.26 -5.76 0.49
N SER A 42 -16.25 -6.23 1.25
CA SER A 42 -16.78 -7.59 1.14
C SER A 42 -18.18 -7.69 1.79
N GLY A 43 -19.20 -7.11 1.15
CA GLY A 43 -20.59 -7.27 1.55
C GLY A 43 -21.30 -8.30 0.66
N SER A 44 -21.40 -9.54 1.11
CA SER A 44 -22.24 -10.56 0.46
C SER A 44 -23.71 -10.40 0.84
N SER A 45 -24.53 -10.22 -0.20
CA SER A 45 -25.93 -10.66 -0.36
C SER A 45 -26.99 -10.09 0.58
N SER A 46 -27.96 -9.39 -0.04
CA SER A 46 -29.33 -9.08 0.40
C SER A 46 -29.63 -7.71 1.06
N SER A 47 -29.03 -6.62 0.57
CA SER A 47 -29.63 -5.26 0.48
C SER A 47 -28.60 -4.29 -0.10
N PRO A 48 -28.99 -3.15 -0.71
CA PRO A 48 -28.05 -2.14 -1.18
C PRO A 48 -27.52 -1.34 0.02
N ALA A 49 -26.69 -1.98 0.85
CA ALA A 49 -25.88 -1.27 1.81
C ALA A 49 -24.68 -0.73 1.05
N GLU A 50 -24.57 0.60 0.96
CA GLU A 50 -23.38 1.24 0.42
C GLU A 50 -22.15 0.69 1.14
N PRO A 51 -21.06 0.36 0.43
CA PRO A 51 -19.88 -0.19 1.05
C PRO A 51 -19.23 0.87 1.96
N THR A 52 -19.54 0.80 3.25
CA THR A 52 -18.96 1.67 4.26
C THR A 52 -17.55 1.21 4.55
N CYS A 53 -16.58 1.92 3.97
CA CYS A 53 -15.23 1.89 4.51
C CYS A 53 -15.28 2.56 5.90
N GLU A 54 -14.96 1.81 6.97
CA GLU A 54 -15.09 2.33 8.34
C GLU A 54 -13.88 3.19 8.76
N LYS A 55 -12.69 2.95 8.17
CA LYS A 55 -11.44 3.69 8.39
C LYS A 55 -10.52 3.60 7.18
N GLY A 56 -9.67 4.62 6.97
CA GLY A 56 -8.68 4.60 5.88
C GLY A 56 -9.20 5.09 4.53
N CYS A 57 -10.43 5.59 4.45
CA CYS A 57 -11.17 5.81 3.20
C CYS A 57 -10.83 7.14 2.52
N ALA A 58 -10.17 8.03 3.25
CA ALA A 58 -9.79 9.35 2.77
C ALA A 58 -8.54 9.24 1.88
N ILE A 59 -8.59 8.39 0.85
CA ILE A 59 -7.52 8.15 -0.13
C ILE A 59 -7.62 9.07 -1.36
N ALA A 60 -8.76 9.75 -1.52
CA ALA A 60 -8.93 10.72 -2.61
C ALA A 60 -8.00 11.92 -2.42
N GLY A 61 -7.57 12.53 -3.53
CA GLY A 61 -6.73 13.73 -3.53
C GLY A 61 -5.60 13.68 -4.56
N SER A 62 -4.77 14.72 -4.52
CA SER A 62 -3.64 14.92 -5.43
C SER A 62 -2.36 14.37 -4.81
N TYR A 63 -1.68 13.47 -5.51
CA TYR A 63 -0.44 12.84 -5.04
C TYR A 63 0.74 13.13 -5.96
N GLN A 64 1.79 13.74 -5.42
CA GLN A 64 2.99 14.03 -6.21
C GLN A 64 3.83 12.77 -6.44
N LEU A 65 3.85 12.29 -7.70
CA LEU A 65 4.58 11.10 -8.10
C LEU A 65 6.08 11.35 -8.22
N ALA A 66 6.86 10.42 -7.68
CA ALA A 66 8.31 10.35 -7.81
C ALA A 66 8.72 8.91 -8.13
N PHE A 67 9.36 8.71 -9.28
CA PHE A 67 9.94 7.41 -9.66
C PHE A 67 11.33 7.24 -9.07
N ASP A 68 11.62 6.06 -8.54
CA ASP A 68 12.97 5.77 -8.01
C ASP A 68 14.02 5.70 -9.13
N ASP A 69 13.60 5.29 -10.33
CA ASP A 69 14.43 5.22 -11.53
C ASP A 69 13.79 6.00 -12.69
N ALA A 70 14.46 7.09 -13.08
CA ALA A 70 14.09 7.96 -14.19
C ALA A 70 14.90 7.67 -15.47
N SER A 71 15.56 6.52 -15.56
CA SER A 71 16.28 6.08 -16.75
C SER A 71 15.38 6.10 -17.99
N PRO A 72 15.95 6.36 -19.19
CA PRO A 72 15.20 6.31 -20.42
C PRO A 72 14.45 4.98 -20.60
N LEU A 73 13.21 5.05 -21.09
CA LEU A 73 12.43 3.85 -21.40
C LEU A 73 13.03 3.06 -22.57
N PRO A 74 12.75 1.75 -22.68
CA PRO A 74 13.13 0.97 -23.85
C PRO A 74 12.60 1.58 -25.14
N ASP A 75 13.32 1.41 -26.26
CA ASP A 75 12.98 2.08 -27.52
C ASP A 75 11.61 1.69 -28.08
N GLY A 76 11.15 0.46 -27.81
CA GLY A 76 9.78 0.04 -28.13
C GLY A 76 8.73 0.96 -27.49
N CYS A 77 8.90 1.31 -26.21
CA CYS A 77 7.99 2.22 -25.51
C CYS A 77 8.01 3.63 -26.11
N LYS A 78 9.20 4.13 -26.47
CA LYS A 78 9.35 5.44 -27.11
C LYS A 78 8.65 5.48 -28.47
N ALA A 79 8.73 4.41 -29.25
CA ALA A 79 8.06 4.30 -30.55
C ALA A 79 6.53 4.43 -30.44
N MET A 80 5.95 4.04 -29.29
CA MET A 80 4.52 4.20 -28.99
C MET A 80 4.22 5.48 -28.20
N ASN A 81 5.16 6.42 -28.13
CA ASN A 81 5.05 7.67 -27.38
C ASN A 81 4.70 7.48 -25.88
N VAL A 82 5.04 6.31 -25.32
CA VAL A 82 4.89 6.05 -23.89
C VAL A 82 5.98 6.82 -23.15
N THR A 83 5.58 7.55 -22.11
CA THR A 83 6.48 8.33 -21.27
C THR A 83 6.19 8.07 -19.79
N LEU A 84 7.19 8.29 -18.93
CA LEU A 84 6.93 8.31 -17.49
C LEU A 84 5.99 9.48 -17.16
N PRO A 85 4.93 9.26 -16.37
CA PRO A 85 4.03 10.30 -15.95
C PRO A 85 4.72 11.50 -15.32
N ARG A 86 4.25 12.70 -15.69
CA ARG A 86 4.73 13.99 -15.17
C ARG A 86 3.54 14.72 -14.57
N GLY A 87 3.56 14.92 -13.26
CA GLY A 87 2.49 15.63 -12.54
C GLY A 87 1.87 14.78 -11.44
N PRO A 88 0.85 15.33 -10.77
CA PRO A 88 0.17 14.63 -9.70
C PRO A 88 -0.66 13.46 -10.24
N LEU A 89 -0.76 12.41 -9.43
CA LEU A 89 -1.78 11.39 -9.53
C LEU A 89 -3.01 11.90 -8.77
N GLU A 90 -4.05 12.29 -9.50
CA GLU A 90 -5.34 12.67 -8.93
C GLU A 90 -6.18 11.41 -8.69
N LEU A 91 -6.38 11.05 -7.42
CA LEU A 91 -7.22 9.93 -7.01
C LEU A 91 -8.62 10.41 -6.65
N SER A 92 -9.63 9.74 -7.20
CA SER A 92 -11.03 9.87 -6.78
C SER A 92 -11.52 8.54 -6.25
N TYR A 93 -12.29 8.57 -5.16
CA TYR A 93 -12.85 7.36 -4.55
C TYR A 93 -14.35 7.54 -4.34
N ALA A 94 -15.15 6.71 -5.00
CA ALA A 94 -16.60 6.72 -4.89
C ALA A 94 -17.14 5.31 -5.13
N ASN A 95 -18.20 4.92 -4.40
CA ASN A 95 -18.86 3.62 -4.60
C ASN A 95 -17.89 2.41 -4.61
N THR A 96 -16.90 2.37 -3.72
CA THR A 96 -15.78 1.38 -3.69
C THR A 96 -14.86 1.33 -4.89
N GLU A 97 -15.04 2.21 -5.86
CA GLU A 97 -14.16 2.30 -7.01
C GLU A 97 -13.16 3.44 -6.79
N LEU A 98 -11.89 3.11 -7.01
CA LEU A 98 -10.83 4.11 -7.10
C LEU A 98 -10.62 4.43 -8.57
N THR A 99 -10.60 5.70 -8.93
CA THR A 99 -10.34 6.18 -10.28
C THR A 99 -9.24 7.22 -10.29
N ALA A 100 -8.54 7.32 -11.41
CA ALA A 100 -7.50 8.32 -11.64
C ALA A 100 -7.34 8.59 -13.13
N THR A 101 -6.71 9.70 -13.50
CA THR A 101 -6.25 9.94 -14.86
C THR A 101 -4.75 10.17 -14.84
N LEU A 102 -4.00 9.45 -15.69
CA LEU A 102 -2.54 9.53 -15.75
C LEU A 102 -2.06 9.58 -17.18
N ASN A 103 -1.39 10.68 -17.57
CA ASN A 103 -0.98 10.93 -18.96
C ASN A 103 -2.13 10.78 -19.99
N GLY A 104 -3.35 11.14 -19.60
CA GLY A 104 -4.54 10.99 -20.46
C GLY A 104 -5.09 9.57 -20.56
N VAL A 105 -4.62 8.64 -19.72
CA VAL A 105 -5.21 7.32 -19.54
C VAL A 105 -6.08 7.33 -18.30
N ASP A 106 -7.35 7.04 -18.48
CA ASP A 106 -8.27 6.83 -17.37
C ASP A 106 -8.00 5.45 -16.76
N LEU A 107 -7.79 5.44 -15.45
CA LEU A 107 -7.51 4.26 -14.66
C LEU A 107 -8.66 4.04 -13.69
N SER A 108 -9.04 2.78 -13.50
CA SER A 108 -9.97 2.39 -12.46
C SER A 108 -9.56 1.11 -11.78
N GLY A 109 -10.13 0.86 -10.61
CA GLY A 109 -9.91 -0.36 -9.87
C GLY A 109 -10.33 -0.23 -8.42
N TYR A 110 -9.59 -0.91 -7.56
CA TYR A 110 -10.05 -1.17 -6.20
C TYR A 110 -9.03 -0.73 -5.17
N TYR A 111 -9.57 -0.30 -4.04
CA TYR A 111 -8.85 0.01 -2.83
C TYR A 111 -9.31 -0.95 -1.74
N TYR A 112 -8.39 -1.72 -1.16
CA TYR A 112 -8.71 -2.83 -0.26
C TYR A 112 -7.57 -3.12 0.73
N GLY A 113 -7.82 -4.06 1.64
CA GLY A 113 -6.83 -4.47 2.65
C GLY A 113 -7.00 -3.70 3.95
N ALA A 114 -6.88 -4.40 5.08
CA ALA A 114 -6.85 -3.82 6.42
C ALA A 114 -6.06 -4.80 7.32
N PRO A 115 -5.12 -4.32 8.16
CA PRO A 115 -4.75 -2.90 8.38
C PRO A 115 -3.89 -2.30 7.25
N ASP A 116 -3.25 -3.13 6.44
CA ASP A 116 -2.39 -2.71 5.33
C ASP A 116 -3.25 -2.44 4.09
N LEU A 117 -3.49 -1.17 3.82
CA LEU A 117 -4.32 -0.72 2.70
C LEU A 117 -3.47 -0.73 1.42
N THR A 118 -4.01 -1.31 0.36
CA THR A 118 -3.40 -1.39 -0.98
C THR A 118 -4.44 -0.99 -2.01
N PHE A 119 -4.01 -0.36 -3.11
CA PHE A 119 -4.86 -0.25 -4.30
C PHE A 119 -4.22 -0.88 -5.53
N LEU A 120 -5.09 -1.23 -6.47
CA LEU A 120 -4.74 -1.62 -7.82
C LEU A 120 -5.61 -0.82 -8.78
N LEU A 121 -4.98 -0.05 -9.66
CA LEU A 121 -5.58 0.70 -10.75
C LEU A 121 -5.05 0.16 -12.08
N GLY A 122 -5.92 0.12 -13.08
CA GLY A 122 -5.58 -0.29 -14.43
C GLY A 122 -6.38 0.48 -15.48
N GLY A 123 -5.79 0.67 -16.65
CA GLY A 123 -6.46 1.31 -17.78
C GLY A 123 -5.73 1.03 -19.08
N SER A 124 -6.42 1.19 -20.20
CA SER A 124 -5.85 0.97 -21.53
C SER A 124 -6.03 2.21 -22.38
N HIS A 125 -5.09 2.42 -23.30
CA HIS A 125 -5.12 3.54 -24.23
C HIS A 125 -4.75 3.06 -25.63
N ASP A 126 -5.63 3.35 -26.59
CA ASP A 126 -5.42 3.03 -27.99
C ASP A 126 -4.49 4.07 -28.62
N VAL A 127 -3.38 3.61 -29.20
CA VAL A 127 -2.46 4.45 -29.98
C VAL A 127 -2.91 4.48 -31.44
N THR A 128 -3.33 3.33 -31.95
CA THR A 128 -3.97 3.13 -33.26
C THR A 128 -5.10 2.11 -33.13
N ASP A 129 -5.78 1.82 -34.24
CA ASP A 129 -6.78 0.74 -34.33
C ASP A 129 -6.24 -0.67 -34.04
N LYS A 130 -4.92 -0.84 -34.12
CA LYS A 130 -4.24 -2.13 -33.95
C LYS A 130 -3.27 -2.18 -32.80
N THR A 131 -2.92 -1.04 -32.21
CA THR A 131 -1.88 -0.91 -31.19
C THR A 131 -2.43 -0.15 -29.99
N TRP A 132 -2.29 -0.74 -28.82
CA TRP A 132 -2.72 -0.14 -27.55
C TRP A 132 -1.71 -0.46 -26.46
N TYR A 133 -1.75 0.30 -25.37
CA TYR A 133 -1.00 -0.03 -24.17
C TYR A 133 -1.90 -0.08 -22.95
N HIS A 134 -1.54 -0.95 -22.01
CA HIS A 134 -2.15 -1.08 -20.72
C HIS A 134 -1.22 -0.47 -19.66
N VAL A 135 -1.78 0.37 -18.80
CA VAL A 135 -1.13 0.96 -17.64
C VAL A 135 -1.69 0.30 -16.39
N SER A 136 -0.82 -0.11 -15.47
CA SER A 136 -1.19 -0.56 -14.14
C SER A 136 -0.42 0.17 -13.06
N LEU A 137 -1.14 0.59 -12.02
CA LEU A 137 -0.60 1.19 -10.81
C LEU A 137 -1.03 0.35 -9.61
N LYS A 138 -0.07 -0.17 -8.87
CA LYS A 138 -0.31 -0.83 -7.59
C LYS A 138 0.46 -0.10 -6.51
N ALA A 139 -0.15 0.18 -5.37
CA ALA A 139 0.58 0.72 -4.23
C ALA A 139 -0.01 0.33 -2.88
N ASP A 140 0.90 0.22 -1.92
CA ASP A 140 0.59 0.21 -0.49
C ASP A 140 0.43 1.65 0.01
N VAL A 141 -0.53 1.84 0.90
CA VAL A 141 -0.93 3.13 1.47
C VAL A 141 -0.48 3.17 2.93
N SER A 142 0.36 4.14 3.28
CA SER A 142 0.84 4.28 4.65
C SER A 142 1.06 5.75 5.03
N PRO A 143 0.55 6.20 6.20
CA PRO A 143 -0.41 5.51 7.07
C PRO A 143 -1.80 5.39 6.41
N SER A 144 -2.70 4.61 7.01
CA SER A 144 -4.12 4.58 6.63
C SER A 144 -4.76 5.96 6.83
N PRO A 145 -5.29 6.62 5.78
CA PRO A 145 -5.80 7.98 5.93
C PRO A 145 -7.16 8.03 6.61
N GLU A 146 -7.22 8.69 7.77
CA GLU A 146 -8.48 8.91 8.49
C GLU A 146 -9.24 10.14 7.98
N THR A 147 -8.53 11.12 7.39
CA THR A 147 -9.10 12.35 6.84
C THR A 147 -8.37 12.78 5.57
N ASP A 148 -8.96 13.67 4.77
CA ASP A 148 -8.33 14.20 3.56
C ASP A 148 -7.06 15.02 3.86
N ALA A 149 -6.93 15.53 5.10
CA ALA A 149 -5.77 16.27 5.57
C ALA A 149 -4.65 15.36 6.13
N THR A 150 -4.90 14.06 6.28
CA THR A 150 -3.88 13.13 6.80
C THR A 150 -2.77 12.97 5.77
N PRO A 151 -1.49 13.22 6.11
CA PRO A 151 -0.37 12.94 5.22
C PRO A 151 -0.32 11.46 4.86
N VAL A 152 -0.20 11.16 3.57
CA VAL A 152 -0.19 9.79 3.06
C VAL A 152 0.98 9.61 2.11
N THR A 153 1.68 8.49 2.27
CA THR A 153 2.65 8.02 1.29
C THR A 153 2.11 6.79 0.58
N LEU A 154 2.11 6.84 -0.75
CA LEU A 154 1.88 5.69 -1.61
C LEU A 154 3.23 5.11 -2.01
N ARG A 155 3.40 3.79 -1.90
CA ARG A 155 4.62 3.11 -2.37
C ARG A 155 4.22 1.95 -3.25
N GLY A 156 4.71 1.96 -4.49
CA GLY A 156 4.11 1.09 -5.48
C GLY A 156 4.94 0.81 -6.71
N THR A 157 4.30 0.11 -7.62
CA THR A 157 4.82 -0.21 -8.96
C THR A 157 3.90 0.38 -10.01
N TYR A 158 4.52 1.07 -10.96
CA TYR A 158 3.93 1.50 -12.22
C TYR A 158 4.41 0.55 -13.30
N GLU A 159 3.49 -0.03 -14.03
CA GLU A 159 3.77 -0.97 -15.11
C GLU A 159 3.05 -0.53 -16.38
N VAL A 160 3.75 -0.63 -17.51
CA VAL A 160 3.15 -0.48 -18.83
C VAL A 160 3.48 -1.70 -19.66
N SER A 161 2.46 -2.26 -20.28
CA SER A 161 2.57 -3.34 -21.25
C SER A 161 1.90 -2.91 -22.54
N THR A 162 2.56 -3.12 -23.68
CA THR A 162 2.00 -2.75 -24.98
C THR A 162 1.62 -3.97 -25.78
N TYR A 163 0.63 -3.79 -26.64
CA TYR A 163 0.02 -4.84 -27.42
C TYR A 163 -0.22 -4.32 -28.83
N THR A 164 -0.08 -5.22 -29.78
CA THR A 164 -0.30 -4.93 -31.19
C THR A 164 -0.83 -6.18 -31.87
N SER A 165 -1.79 -6.01 -32.79
CA SER A 165 -2.28 -7.11 -33.63
C SER A 165 -1.42 -7.33 -34.89
N GLU A 166 -0.40 -6.49 -35.10
CA GLU A 166 0.50 -6.61 -36.25
C GLU A 166 1.63 -7.61 -35.99
N GLU A 167 1.96 -8.39 -37.01
CA GLU A 167 3.11 -9.29 -36.97
C GLU A 167 4.40 -8.47 -36.83
N ASN A 168 5.14 -8.66 -35.74
CA ASN A 168 6.32 -7.89 -35.36
C ASN A 168 6.05 -6.41 -34.99
N GLY A 169 4.84 -6.05 -34.57
CA GLY A 169 4.58 -4.71 -34.07
C GLY A 169 5.37 -4.39 -32.79
N PRO A 170 5.46 -3.10 -32.40
CA PRO A 170 6.27 -2.67 -31.27
C PRO A 170 5.75 -3.26 -29.95
N ALA A 171 6.58 -4.09 -29.32
CA ALA A 171 6.33 -4.63 -27.99
C ALA A 171 7.23 -3.93 -26.97
N CYS A 172 6.64 -3.48 -25.86
CA CYS A 172 7.36 -2.97 -24.72
C CYS A 172 6.65 -3.36 -23.43
N VAL A 173 7.42 -3.86 -22.47
CA VAL A 173 6.99 -4.04 -21.09
C VAL A 173 8.02 -3.37 -20.22
N PHE A 174 7.60 -2.47 -19.34
CA PHE A 174 8.47 -1.94 -18.32
C PHE A 174 7.74 -1.73 -17.01
N ARG A 175 8.52 -1.79 -15.93
CA ARG A 175 8.06 -1.57 -14.58
C ARG A 175 9.01 -0.62 -13.86
N ARG A 176 8.46 0.29 -13.06
CA ARG A 176 9.19 1.20 -12.18
C ARG A 176 8.55 1.25 -10.81
N THR A 177 9.37 1.33 -9.78
CA THR A 177 8.88 1.68 -8.44
C THR A 177 8.65 3.18 -8.37
N TYR A 178 7.59 3.55 -7.65
CA TYR A 178 7.27 4.95 -7.40
C TYR A 178 6.91 5.16 -5.94
N LYS A 179 7.05 6.41 -5.52
CA LYS A 179 6.49 6.95 -4.30
C LYS A 179 5.58 8.11 -4.67
N ALA A 180 4.46 8.25 -3.98
CA ALA A 180 3.60 9.41 -4.14
C ALA A 180 3.24 10.00 -2.78
N TYR A 181 3.15 11.33 -2.72
CA TYR A 181 2.92 12.05 -1.47
C TYR A 181 1.75 13.00 -1.64
N ARG A 182 0.83 12.95 -0.68
CA ARG A 182 -0.23 13.94 -0.51
C ARG A 182 0.14 14.90 0.61
#